data_AF-A0A558DCD5-F1
#
_entry.id   AF-A0A558DCD5-F1
#
_cell.length_a   1.000
_cell.length_b   1.000
_cell.length_c   1.000
_cell.angle_alpha   90.00
_cell.angle_beta   90.00
_cell.angle_gamma   90.00
#
_symmetry.space_group_name_H-M   'P 1'
#
loop_
_entity.id
_entity.type
_entity.pdbx_description
1 polymer ?
#
loop_
_entity_poly.entity_id
_entity_poly.type
_entity_poly.pdbx_seq_one_letter_code
_entity_poly.pdbx_strand_id
1 'polypeptide(L)'
;MDHARFADYFLSMKEFKCLDGKVEIVCHVPYPYSNPRTVSAKDMSWLEHDLLFLFKRPGEFGASMRNGLYFRLEPDERGWVGSSQAIDLNYISAPPDAADVAPYDLATRDDVAPGERWIESLLIE
;
A
#
# COMPACT_ATOMS: atom_id res chain seq x y z
N MET A 1 -2.28 7.57 10.11
CA MET A 1 -2.62 6.17 10.40
C MET A 1 -2.22 5.86 11.83
N ASP A 2 -3.10 5.24 12.62
CA ASP A 2 -2.79 4.89 14.00
C ASP A 2 -2.22 3.47 14.08
N HIS A 3 -0.89 3.35 14.16
CA HIS A 3 -0.21 2.06 14.24
C HIS A 3 -0.48 1.30 15.55
N ALA A 4 -1.05 1.93 16.59
CA ALA A 4 -1.44 1.21 17.81
C ALA A 4 -2.60 0.23 17.57
N ARG A 5 -3.32 0.38 16.45
CA ARG A 5 -4.38 -0.55 16.00
C ARG A 5 -3.85 -1.72 15.19
N PHE A 6 -2.55 -1.76 14.90
CA PHE A 6 -1.90 -2.82 14.13
C PHE A 6 -1.20 -3.80 15.08
N ALA A 7 -1.16 -5.06 14.68
CA ALA A 7 -0.39 -6.10 15.33
C ALA A 7 0.99 -6.22 14.69
N ASP A 8 1.97 -6.67 15.47
CA ASP A 8 3.35 -6.83 15.02
C ASP A 8 3.57 -8.23 14.44
N TYR A 9 4.01 -8.31 13.19
CA TYR A 9 4.40 -9.56 12.54
C TYR A 9 5.85 -9.49 12.10
N PHE A 10 6.61 -10.54 12.39
CA PHE A 10 7.95 -10.72 11.85
C PHE A 10 7.88 -11.43 10.50
N LEU A 11 8.05 -10.65 9.42
CA LEU A 11 8.09 -11.16 8.06
C LEU A 11 9.48 -10.92 7.48
N SER A 12 10.14 -11.99 7.03
CA SER A 12 11.45 -11.91 6.37
C SER A 12 12.48 -11.12 7.19
N MET A 13 12.63 -11.44 8.49
CA MET A 13 13.58 -10.81 9.43
C MET A 13 13.31 -9.34 9.76
N LYS A 14 12.16 -8.78 9.36
CA LYS A 14 11.75 -7.41 9.69
C LYS A 14 10.37 -7.41 10.33
N GLU A 15 10.16 -6.49 11.27
CA GLU A 15 8.85 -6.24 11.85
C GLU A 15 7.99 -5.43 10.88
N PHE A 16 6.75 -5.87 10.70
CA PHE A 16 5.72 -5.18 9.95
C PHE A 16 4.51 -4.93 10.85
N LYS A 17 3.90 -3.75 10.69
CA LYS A 17 2.62 -3.42 11.30
C LYS A 17 1.50 -3.99 10.42
N CYS A 18 0.69 -4.90 10.94
CA CYS A 18 -0.32 -5.61 10.17
C CYS A 18 -1.72 -5.56 10.78
N LEU A 19 -2.72 -5.65 9.92
CA LEU A 19 -4.12 -5.89 10.23
C LEU A 19 -4.38 -7.39 10.08
N ASP A 20 -4.88 -8.01 11.15
CA ASP A 20 -5.16 -9.45 11.18
C ASP A 20 -6.61 -9.71 10.74
N GLY A 21 -6.78 -10.01 9.45
CA GLY A 21 -8.06 -10.38 8.88
C GLY A 21 -8.27 -11.89 8.92
N LYS A 22 -9.54 -12.31 8.93
CA LYS A 22 -9.89 -13.75 8.99
C LYS A 22 -9.36 -14.57 7.82
N VAL A 23 -9.23 -13.94 6.65
CA VAL A 23 -8.84 -14.59 5.38
C VAL A 23 -7.51 -14.09 4.84
N GLU A 24 -7.06 -12.91 5.27
CA GLU A 24 -5.82 -12.27 4.84
C GLU A 24 -5.22 -11.45 5.97
N ILE A 25 -3.89 -11.44 6.04
CA ILE A 25 -3.13 -10.52 6.86
C ILE A 25 -2.60 -9.44 5.91
N VAL A 26 -2.89 -8.18 6.22
CA VAL A 26 -2.47 -7.03 5.40
C VAL A 26 -1.53 -6.16 6.21
N CYS A 27 -0.31 -5.98 5.73
CA CYS A 27 0.75 -5.29 6.44
C CYS A 27 1.12 -3.98 5.75
N HIS A 28 1.25 -2.91 6.52
CA HIS A 28 1.71 -1.62 6.03
C HIS A 28 3.17 -1.70 5.59
N VAL A 29 3.46 -1.17 4.41
CA VAL A 29 4.80 -1.11 3.82
C VAL A 29 5.19 0.35 3.66
N PRO A 30 6.01 0.90 4.57
CA PRO A 30 6.45 2.28 4.43
C PRO A 30 7.37 2.42 3.21
N TYR A 31 7.15 3.45 2.40
CA TYR A 31 8.05 3.79 1.32
C TYR A 31 9.46 4.07 1.87
N PRO A 32 10.51 3.38 1.37
CA PRO A 32 11.81 3.36 2.07
C PRO A 32 12.74 4.53 1.72
N TYR A 33 12.42 5.36 0.72
CA TYR A 33 13.29 6.43 0.24
C TYR A 33 12.72 7.82 0.54
N SER A 34 13.58 8.83 0.47
CA SER A 34 13.16 10.22 0.54
C SER A 34 12.28 10.56 -0.65
N ASN A 35 11.19 11.29 -0.40
CA ASN A 35 10.31 11.82 -1.43
C ASN A 35 9.87 13.25 -1.03
N PRO A 36 9.31 14.04 -1.97
CA PRO A 36 8.86 15.41 -1.72
C PRO A 36 7.75 15.54 -0.67
N ARG A 37 6.97 14.48 -0.40
CA ARG A 37 5.76 14.50 0.44
C ARG A 37 4.77 15.61 0.08
N THR A 38 4.77 16.01 -1.18
CA THR A 38 3.85 17.02 -1.70
C THR A 38 2.57 16.36 -2.15
N VAL A 39 1.44 16.87 -1.69
CA VAL A 39 0.10 16.42 -2.07
C VAL A 39 -0.70 17.60 -2.58
N SER A 40 -1.53 17.37 -3.58
CA SER A 40 -2.46 18.37 -4.10
C SER A 40 -3.74 17.70 -4.57
N ALA A 41 -4.81 18.47 -4.76
CA ALA A 41 -6.07 17.95 -5.28
C ALA A 41 -5.97 17.32 -6.69
N LYS A 42 -4.85 17.51 -7.39
CA LYS A 42 -4.61 16.93 -8.73
C LYS A 42 -3.61 15.77 -8.70
N ASP A 43 -2.84 15.65 -7.63
CA ASP A 43 -1.77 14.67 -7.51
C ASP A 43 -1.64 14.25 -6.05
N MET A 44 -2.12 13.04 -5.79
CA MET A 44 -2.10 12.39 -4.48
C MET A 44 -1.04 11.29 -4.44
N SER A 45 -0.24 11.12 -5.49
CA SER A 45 0.64 9.97 -5.68
C SER A 45 1.54 9.74 -4.47
N TRP A 46 2.14 10.78 -3.89
CA TRP A 46 2.98 10.62 -2.70
C TRP A 46 2.22 10.18 -1.44
N LEU A 47 0.97 10.61 -1.27
CA LEU A 47 0.13 10.09 -0.17
C LEU A 47 -0.21 8.61 -0.41
N GLU A 48 -0.53 8.24 -1.65
CA GLU A 48 -0.80 6.86 -2.03
C GLU A 48 0.43 5.96 -1.77
N HIS A 49 1.65 6.46 -1.95
CA HIS A 49 2.90 5.75 -1.64
C HIS A 49 3.23 5.67 -0.15
N ASP A 50 2.64 6.54 0.69
CA ASP A 50 2.68 6.37 2.14
C ASP A 50 1.65 5.31 2.62
N LEU A 51 0.72 4.90 1.73
CA LEU A 51 -0.37 3.95 1.97
C LEU A 51 -0.18 2.63 1.20
N LEU A 52 1.06 2.18 1.04
CA LEU A 52 1.34 0.87 0.44
C LEU A 52 1.16 -0.25 1.46
N PHE A 53 0.66 -1.38 0.99
CA PHE A 53 0.50 -2.58 1.81
C PHE A 53 1.03 -3.80 1.08
N LEU A 54 1.31 -4.85 1.83
CA LEU A 54 1.45 -6.21 1.32
C LEU A 54 0.35 -7.07 1.93
N PHE A 55 -0.14 -8.07 1.21
CA PHE A 55 -1.05 -9.06 1.75
C PHE A 55 -0.47 -10.47 1.69
N LYS A 56 -0.93 -11.31 2.60
CA LYS A 56 -0.65 -12.75 2.59
C LYS A 56 -1.80 -13.52 3.20
N ARG A 57 -1.89 -14.82 2.92
CA ARG A 57 -2.87 -15.70 3.57
C ARG A 57 -2.40 -16.13 4.97
N PRO A 58 -3.34 -16.46 5.87
CA PRO A 58 -3.02 -17.18 7.10
C PRO A 58 -2.29 -18.49 6.77
N GLY A 59 -1.15 -18.74 7.42
CA GLY A 59 -0.31 -19.93 7.17
C GLY A 59 0.80 -19.77 6.14
N GLU A 60 0.79 -18.72 5.29
CA GLU A 60 1.94 -18.42 4.44
C GLU A 60 3.10 -17.89 5.29
N PHE A 61 4.30 -18.43 5.07
CA PHE A 61 5.51 -18.02 5.75
C PHE A 61 6.23 -16.91 4.98
N GLY A 62 6.58 -15.82 5.66
CA GLY A 62 7.30 -14.69 5.07
C GLY A 62 6.40 -13.71 4.30
N ALA A 63 7.04 -12.68 3.73
CA ALA A 63 6.39 -11.70 2.87
C ALA A 63 6.72 -11.98 1.38
N SER A 64 5.72 -11.88 0.51
CA SER A 64 5.90 -11.85 -0.94
C SER A 64 5.77 -10.40 -1.42
N MET A 65 6.84 -9.83 -1.96
CA MET A 65 6.82 -8.46 -2.49
C MET A 65 5.92 -8.32 -3.72
N ARG A 66 5.63 -9.42 -4.42
CA ARG A 66 4.66 -9.42 -5.53
C ARG A 66 3.21 -9.23 -5.09
N ASN A 67 2.94 -9.37 -3.79
CA ASN A 67 1.58 -9.24 -3.22
C ASN A 67 1.35 -7.83 -2.69
N GLY A 68 1.73 -6.82 -3.47
CA GLY A 68 1.56 -5.44 -3.08
C GLY A 68 0.14 -4.95 -3.34
N LEU A 69 -0.30 -4.04 -2.48
CA LEU A 69 -1.54 -3.29 -2.60
C LEU A 69 -1.24 -1.81 -2.60
N TYR A 70 -1.84 -1.17 -3.58
CA TYR A 70 -1.86 0.26 -3.83
C TYR A 70 -3.30 0.74 -3.71
N PHE A 71 -3.52 1.96 -3.23
CA PHE A 71 -4.85 2.56 -3.20
C PHE A 71 -4.83 3.86 -3.99
N ARG A 72 -5.49 3.85 -5.16
CA ARG A 72 -5.64 5.07 -5.96
C ARG A 72 -6.74 5.92 -5.35
N LEU A 73 -6.36 7.10 -4.86
CA LEU A 73 -7.23 8.05 -4.19
C LEU A 73 -7.95 8.91 -5.22
N GLU A 74 -9.27 8.93 -5.11
CA GLU A 74 -10.13 9.81 -5.89
C GLU A 74 -11.00 10.63 -4.94
N PRO A 75 -11.32 11.88 -5.31
CA PRO A 75 -12.14 12.73 -4.45
C PRO A 75 -13.56 12.15 -4.32
N ASP A 76 -14.08 12.21 -3.10
CA ASP A 76 -15.46 11.84 -2.75
C ASP A 76 -16.15 13.00 -1.99
N GLU A 77 -17.47 12.93 -1.79
CA GLU A 77 -18.26 14.00 -1.15
C GLU A 77 -17.70 14.44 0.22
N ARG A 78 -17.04 13.53 0.95
CA ARG A 78 -16.53 13.75 2.32
C ARG A 78 -15.00 13.75 2.43
N GLY A 79 -14.28 13.60 1.32
CA GLY A 79 -12.82 13.51 1.37
C GLY A 79 -12.25 12.74 0.19
N TRP A 80 -11.55 11.64 0.46
CA TRP A 80 -10.93 10.80 -0.58
C TRP A 80 -11.22 9.33 -0.35
N VAL A 81 -11.58 8.64 -1.43
CA VAL A 81 -11.74 7.18 -1.45
C VAL A 81 -10.62 6.55 -2.26
N GLY A 82 -9.94 5.58 -1.66
CA GLY A 82 -8.89 4.80 -2.28
C GLY A 82 -9.45 3.48 -2.82
N SER A 83 -9.32 3.21 -4.11
CA SER A 83 -9.65 1.90 -4.69
C SER A 83 -8.42 1.01 -4.76
N SER A 84 -8.55 -0.25 -4.35
CA SER A 84 -7.42 -1.20 -4.34
C SER A 84 -6.92 -1.52 -5.75
N GLN A 85 -5.60 -1.49 -5.93
CA GLN A 85 -4.89 -1.93 -7.12
C GLN A 85 -3.73 -2.85 -6.69
N ALA A 86 -3.40 -3.84 -7.51
CA ALA A 86 -2.26 -4.73 -7.30
C ALA A 86 -1.00 -4.10 -7.87
N ILE A 87 0.12 -4.27 -7.16
CA ILE A 87 1.44 -3.78 -7.55
C ILE A 87 2.53 -4.80 -7.18
N ASP A 88 3.68 -4.70 -7.84
CA ASP A 88 4.90 -5.39 -7.42
C ASP A 88 5.78 -4.46 -6.54
N LEU A 89 5.91 -4.79 -5.26
CA LEU A 89 6.77 -4.07 -4.30
C LEU A 89 8.27 -4.22 -4.60
N ASN A 90 8.66 -5.12 -5.50
CA ASN A 90 10.05 -5.21 -5.93
C ASN A 90 10.52 -3.93 -6.66
N TYR A 91 9.61 -3.14 -7.25
CA TYR A 91 9.97 -1.86 -7.88
C TYR A 91 10.54 -0.83 -6.90
N ILE A 92 10.25 -0.96 -5.59
CA ILE A 92 10.81 -0.09 -4.54
C ILE A 92 11.90 -0.78 -3.71
N SER A 93 12.41 -1.93 -4.17
CA SER A 93 13.50 -2.65 -3.50
C SER A 93 14.87 -1.98 -3.65
N ALA A 94 15.01 -1.09 -4.63
CA ALA A 94 16.18 -0.25 -4.86
C ALA A 94 15.78 1.24 -4.93
N PRO A 95 16.68 2.18 -4.61
CA PRO A 95 16.41 3.60 -4.73
C PRO A 95 15.98 3.98 -6.16
N PRO A 96 15.02 4.91 -6.34
CA PRO A 96 14.65 5.37 -7.66
C PRO A 96 15.74 6.24 -8.28
N ASP A 97 15.80 6.30 -9.60
CA ASP A 97 16.70 7.20 -10.34
C ASP A 97 16.34 8.69 -10.11
N ALA A 98 15.05 8.98 -9.93
CA ALA A 98 14.51 10.31 -9.67
C ALA A 98 13.65 10.29 -8.39
N ALA A 99 14.07 11.03 -7.37
CA ALA A 99 13.40 11.04 -6.06
C ALA A 99 12.08 11.86 -6.05
N ASP A 100 11.85 12.69 -7.06
CA ASP A 100 10.68 13.54 -7.22
C ASP A 100 9.57 12.90 -8.07
N VAL A 101 9.81 11.73 -8.65
CA VAL A 101 8.84 10.96 -9.43
C VAL A 101 8.37 9.75 -8.63
N ALA A 102 7.05 9.61 -8.48
CA ALA A 102 6.46 8.47 -7.80
C ALA A 102 6.65 7.17 -8.62
N PRO A 103 7.16 6.08 -8.03
CA PRO A 103 7.62 4.89 -8.77
C PRO A 103 6.51 4.03 -9.38
N TYR A 104 5.30 4.05 -8.84
CA TYR A 104 4.16 3.38 -9.46
C TYR A 104 3.44 4.36 -10.38
N ASP A 105 3.26 4.01 -11.64
CA ASP A 105 2.41 4.71 -12.61
C ASP A 105 1.19 3.86 -12.97
N LEU A 106 0.37 4.29 -13.93
CA LEU A 106 -0.81 3.51 -14.34
C LEU A 106 -0.47 2.18 -15.04
N ALA A 107 0.73 2.03 -15.61
CA ALA A 107 1.13 0.83 -16.35
C ALA A 107 1.70 -0.27 -15.44
N THR A 108 2.11 0.11 -14.23
CA THR A 108 2.70 -0.78 -13.20
C THR A 108 1.70 -1.18 -12.11
N ARG A 109 0.42 -0.87 -12.32
CA ARG A 109 -0.69 -1.16 -11.43
C ARG A 109 -1.76 -1.92 -12.19
N ASP A 110 -2.37 -2.89 -11.53
CA ASP A 110 -3.52 -3.63 -12.06
C ASP A 110 -4.74 -3.44 -11.17
N ASP A 111 -5.92 -3.32 -11.76
CA ASP A 111 -7.16 -3.22 -10.98
C ASP A 111 -7.44 -4.53 -10.25
N VAL A 112 -7.83 -4.42 -8.99
CA VAL A 112 -8.29 -5.55 -8.18
C VAL A 112 -9.79 -5.68 -8.32
N ALA A 113 -10.30 -6.87 -8.62
CA ALA A 113 -11.74 -7.08 -8.71
C ALA A 113 -12.41 -6.97 -7.32
N PRO A 114 -13.66 -6.46 -7.24
CA PRO A 114 -14.41 -6.43 -5.99
C PRO A 114 -14.50 -7.81 -5.34
N GLY A 115 -14.35 -7.89 -4.01
CA GLY A 115 -14.34 -9.14 -3.25
C GLY A 115 -13.04 -9.94 -3.33
N GLU A 116 -12.07 -9.55 -4.15
CA GLU A 116 -10.84 -10.32 -4.32
C GLU A 116 -9.88 -10.14 -3.15
N ARG A 117 -9.84 -8.95 -2.53
CA ARG A 117 -8.99 -8.60 -1.38
C ARG A 117 -9.85 -8.26 -0.17
N TRP A 118 -9.32 -8.54 1.02
CA TRP A 118 -10.01 -8.20 2.27
C TRP A 118 -10.18 -6.69 2.48
N ILE A 119 -9.16 -5.89 2.17
CA ILE A 119 -9.25 -4.42 2.18
C ILE A 119 -9.49 -3.96 0.75
N GLU A 120 -10.74 -3.61 0.47
CA GLU A 120 -11.16 -3.14 -0.86
C GLU A 120 -10.98 -1.63 -1.03
N SER A 121 -11.08 -0.87 0.06
CA SER A 121 -10.98 0.57 -0.01
C SER A 121 -10.39 1.21 1.25
N LEU A 122 -9.87 2.42 1.07
CA LEU A 122 -9.46 3.33 2.14
C LEU A 122 -10.30 4.60 2.06
N LEU A 123 -10.63 5.18 3.22
CA LEU A 123 -11.30 6.46 3.32
C LEU A 123 -10.42 7.44 4.09
N ILE A 124 -10.30 8.66 3.57
CA ILE A 124 -9.60 9.77 4.21
C ILE A 124 -10.61 10.91 4.35
N GLU A 125 -10.89 11.31 5.60
CA GLU A 125 -11.81 12.39 6.01
C GLU A 125 -11.06 13.49 6.77
#